data_AF-B7HZM0-F1
#
_entry.id   AF-B7HZM0-F1
#
_cell.length_a   1.000
_cell.length_b   1.000
_cell.length_c   1.000
_cell.angle_alpha   90.00
_cell.angle_beta   90.00
_cell.angle_gamma   90.00
#
_symmetry.space_group_name_H-M   'P 1'
#
loop_
_entity.id
_entity.type
_entity.pdbx_description
1 polymer ?
#
loop_
_entity_poly.entity_id
_entity_poly.type
_entity_poly.pdbx_seq_one_letter_code
_entity_poly.pdbx_strand_id
1 'polypeptide(L)'
;MIKKKYMNAFVIAATLVVPFSGMMAPIAKAEAVVEMKAASKLADGTYDVILKTYKDQTNDTSVASTYLKNAKVTIQGDKKIVTLTVQDSSYFQYLRVEDPKKLGTFHDVKVISEDKANNGTKVVQFEIDEFSKKYNMQMHILIPAIKYDHTYQVQFEIDASAIEQKPKFSDVPTWAQESVQYLVDKGAVHGKPDGTFAPAENIDRSSAAKIVATVLGLEIKKDAKPSFLDAQNHWATPYIAAVEKAGIVKGDERGNFNPSGLINRASMASMLVNAYKLERNENIKLPKEFADLNNHWGAKYANILIQEKISIGTDNGWAPDKAVSRAEAAQFIAKADKLKK
;
A
#
# COMPACT_ATOMS: atom_id res chain seq x y z
N MET A 1 -34.28 31.93 63.56
CA MET A 1 -32.98 32.24 64.19
C MET A 1 -32.17 30.95 64.25
N ILE A 2 -31.06 30.87 63.49
CA ILE A 2 -29.66 30.84 64.01
C ILE A 2 -29.38 29.54 64.81
N LYS A 3 -28.78 28.52 64.16
CA LYS A 3 -27.36 28.06 64.30
C LYS A 3 -27.08 27.45 65.69
N LYS A 4 -26.43 26.28 65.87
CA LYS A 4 -25.20 25.76 65.25
C LYS A 4 -24.85 24.37 65.90
N LYS A 5 -24.19 23.47 65.15
CA LYS A 5 -23.00 22.62 65.53
C LYS A 5 -23.22 21.46 66.54
N TYR A 6 -22.58 20.29 66.50
CA TYR A 6 -21.57 19.52 65.72
C TYR A 6 -21.84 18.03 66.12
N MET A 7 -21.46 16.94 65.42
CA MET A 7 -20.09 16.43 65.23
C MET A 7 -20.16 15.00 64.60
N ASN A 8 -19.26 14.73 63.64
CA ASN A 8 -18.66 13.47 63.15
C ASN A 8 -19.29 12.08 63.40
N ALA A 9 -19.53 11.34 62.31
CA ALA A 9 -19.17 9.92 62.22
C ALA A 9 -18.87 9.50 60.77
N PHE A 10 -17.69 8.92 60.60
CA PHE A 10 -17.21 8.20 59.42
C PHE A 10 -18.15 7.04 59.04
N VAL A 11 -18.55 6.94 57.77
CA VAL A 11 -18.84 5.65 57.12
C VAL A 11 -18.31 5.72 55.69
N ILE A 12 -17.19 5.04 55.46
CA ILE A 12 -16.68 4.73 54.13
C ILE A 12 -17.48 3.53 53.63
N ALA A 13 -18.42 3.75 52.72
CA ALA A 13 -19.04 2.68 51.95
C ALA A 13 -18.23 2.50 50.65
N ALA A 14 -17.40 1.46 50.64
CA ALA A 14 -16.68 1.02 49.45
C ALA A 14 -17.64 0.25 48.54
N THR A 15 -18.27 0.94 47.59
CA THR A 15 -18.81 0.31 46.38
C THR A 15 -17.74 0.39 45.30
N LEU A 16 -17.12 -0.76 45.01
CA LEU A 16 -16.28 -0.94 43.82
C LEU A 16 -17.15 -0.73 42.57
N VAL A 17 -17.05 0.46 41.97
CA VAL A 17 -17.46 0.67 40.58
C VAL A 17 -16.24 0.40 39.72
N VAL A 18 -16.22 -0.76 39.09
CA VAL A 18 -15.22 -1.09 38.07
C VAL A 18 -15.46 -0.17 36.89
N PRO A 19 -14.47 0.62 36.41
CA PRO A 19 -14.66 1.39 35.19
C PRO A 19 -14.83 0.43 34.02
N PHE A 20 -15.99 0.53 33.38
CA PHE A 20 -16.28 -0.02 32.07
C PHE A 20 -15.37 0.69 31.06
N SER A 21 -14.17 0.16 30.84
CA SER A 21 -13.34 0.56 29.70
C SER A 21 -13.98 -0.04 28.46
N GLY A 22 -14.79 0.77 27.77
CA GLY A 22 -15.33 0.43 26.47
C GLY A 22 -14.19 0.21 25.48
N MET A 23 -14.03 -1.04 25.04
CA MET A 23 -13.28 -1.36 23.83
C MET A 23 -13.92 -0.62 22.65
N MET A 24 -13.25 0.41 22.15
CA MET A 24 -13.32 0.77 20.74
C MET A 24 -12.18 0.05 20.02
N ALA A 25 -12.53 -0.92 19.18
CA ALA A 25 -11.84 -1.17 17.92
C ALA A 25 -12.85 -0.82 16.81
N PRO A 26 -12.49 -0.43 15.56
CA PRO A 26 -11.17 -0.40 14.91
C PRO A 26 -10.98 0.83 13.97
N ILE A 27 -10.08 1.78 14.26
CA ILE A 27 -9.79 2.90 13.32
C ILE A 27 -8.49 2.63 12.53
N ALA A 28 -7.46 2.07 13.16
CA ALA A 28 -6.17 1.79 12.53
C ALA A 28 -6.19 0.76 11.38
N LYS A 29 -7.24 -0.07 11.29
CA LYS A 29 -7.35 -1.11 10.24
C LYS A 29 -7.84 -0.56 8.91
N ALA A 30 -8.52 0.59 8.92
CA ALA A 30 -8.95 1.28 7.70
C ALA A 30 -7.81 2.15 7.14
N GLU A 31 -7.04 2.81 8.02
CA GLU A 31 -5.87 3.61 7.62
C GLU A 31 -4.79 2.75 6.94
N ALA A 32 -4.49 1.55 7.45
CA ALA A 32 -3.54 0.63 6.81
C ALA A 32 -4.01 0.07 5.45
N VAL A 33 -5.32 0.03 5.18
CA VAL A 33 -5.87 -0.41 3.88
C VAL A 33 -5.85 0.75 2.87
N VAL A 34 -5.87 2.00 3.35
CA VAL A 34 -5.76 3.21 2.52
C VAL A 34 -4.30 3.50 2.17
N GLU A 35 -3.36 3.27 3.10
CA GLU A 35 -1.92 3.45 2.87
C GLU A 35 -1.35 2.48 1.83
N MET A 36 -1.91 1.27 1.70
CA MET A 36 -1.49 0.29 0.68
C MET A 36 -1.90 0.64 -0.77
N LYS A 37 -2.77 1.63 -0.99
CA LYS A 37 -3.22 2.01 -2.34
C LYS A 37 -2.27 2.96 -3.09
N ALA A 38 -1.24 3.50 -2.43
CA ALA A 38 -0.41 4.56 -3.00
C ALA A 38 1.09 4.20 -3.03
N ALA A 39 1.47 3.10 -3.71
CA ALA A 39 2.89 2.84 -3.98
C ALA A 39 3.16 1.99 -5.24
N SER A 40 2.24 1.90 -6.20
CA SER A 40 2.63 1.59 -7.58
C SER A 40 2.99 2.91 -8.27
N LYS A 41 4.09 2.94 -9.01
CA LYS A 41 4.45 4.12 -9.79
C LYS A 41 3.38 4.25 -10.88
N LEU A 42 2.47 5.23 -10.72
CA LEU A 42 1.46 5.51 -11.74
C LEU A 42 2.19 5.75 -13.06
N ALA A 43 1.67 5.17 -14.15
CA ALA A 43 2.20 5.45 -15.47
C ALA A 43 1.97 6.93 -15.83
N ASP A 44 2.74 7.44 -16.79
CA ASP A 44 2.50 8.76 -17.34
C ASP A 44 1.08 8.83 -17.94
N GLY A 45 0.35 9.88 -17.61
CA GLY A 45 -1.07 10.00 -17.96
C GLY A 45 -1.83 10.97 -17.06
N THR A 46 -3.08 11.23 -17.41
CA THR A 46 -3.98 12.08 -16.62
C THR A 46 -5.08 11.23 -16.01
N TYR A 47 -5.28 11.39 -14.70
CA TYR A 47 -6.22 10.60 -13.92
C TYR A 47 -7.16 11.52 -13.14
N ASP A 48 -8.44 11.14 -13.05
CA ASP A 48 -9.37 11.77 -12.13
C ASP A 48 -9.01 11.35 -10.69
N VAL A 49 -9.02 12.32 -9.77
CA VAL A 49 -8.64 12.12 -8.36
C VAL A 49 -9.66 12.78 -7.44
N ILE A 50 -9.67 12.35 -6.19
CA ILE A 50 -10.51 12.97 -5.17
C ILE A 50 -9.71 14.10 -4.52
N LEU A 51 -10.23 15.34 -4.60
CA LEU A 51 -9.74 16.46 -3.80
C LEU A 51 -10.53 16.54 -2.49
N LYS A 52 -9.85 16.43 -1.36
CA LYS A 52 -10.42 16.73 -0.04
C LYS A 52 -9.88 18.09 0.40
N THR A 53 -10.74 18.91 1.01
CA THR A 53 -10.32 20.20 1.59
C THR A 53 -10.79 20.28 3.03
N TYR A 54 -9.94 20.82 3.89
CA TYR A 54 -10.11 20.84 5.34
C TYR A 54 -9.96 22.26 5.86
N LYS A 55 -10.64 22.57 6.97
CA LYS A 55 -10.35 23.79 7.73
C LYS A 55 -8.91 23.71 8.25
N ASP A 56 -8.30 24.88 8.50
CA ASP A 56 -6.90 24.95 8.93
C ASP A 56 -6.66 24.09 10.17
N GLN A 57 -5.67 23.20 10.08
CA GLN A 57 -5.23 22.31 11.17
C GLN A 57 -6.33 21.38 11.73
N THR A 58 -7.39 21.10 10.98
CA THR A 58 -8.42 20.13 11.40
C THR A 58 -8.68 19.04 10.34
N ASN A 59 -9.58 18.10 10.68
CA ASN A 59 -10.11 17.10 9.75
C ASN A 59 -11.54 17.45 9.27
N ASP A 60 -12.07 18.60 9.66
CA ASP A 60 -13.38 19.06 9.21
C ASP A 60 -13.31 19.54 7.76
N THR A 61 -14.29 19.18 6.95
CA THR A 61 -14.41 19.69 5.58
C THR A 61 -14.47 21.22 5.54
N SER A 62 -13.71 21.80 4.61
CA SER A 62 -13.75 23.24 4.33
C SER A 62 -14.86 23.61 3.35
N VAL A 63 -15.40 24.82 3.49
CA VAL A 63 -16.32 25.43 2.51
C VAL A 63 -15.64 25.60 1.14
N ALA A 64 -14.30 25.64 1.10
CA ALA A 64 -13.53 25.65 -0.15
C ALA A 64 -13.90 24.48 -1.08
N SER A 65 -14.32 23.33 -0.54
CA SER A 65 -14.79 22.17 -1.31
C SER A 65 -15.97 22.48 -2.23
N THR A 66 -16.75 23.53 -1.95
CA THR A 66 -17.86 23.97 -2.81
C THR A 66 -17.36 24.59 -4.11
N TYR A 67 -16.21 25.24 -4.08
CA TYR A 67 -15.67 26.00 -5.23
C TYR A 67 -14.60 25.22 -5.99
N LEU A 68 -13.84 24.35 -5.31
CA LEU A 68 -12.75 23.59 -5.93
C LEU A 68 -13.25 22.21 -6.37
N LYS A 69 -13.36 22.01 -7.69
CA LYS A 69 -13.99 20.83 -8.30
C LYS A 69 -13.11 20.19 -9.37
N ASN A 70 -13.51 19.00 -9.82
CA ASN A 70 -12.96 18.32 -11.00
C ASN A 70 -11.44 18.16 -10.95
N ALA A 71 -10.90 17.76 -9.80
CA ALA A 71 -9.48 17.57 -9.63
C ALA A 71 -8.98 16.39 -10.47
N LYS A 72 -7.88 16.62 -11.17
CA LYS A 72 -7.13 15.63 -11.92
C LYS A 72 -5.66 15.71 -11.56
N VAL A 73 -4.94 14.61 -11.72
CA VAL A 73 -3.48 14.59 -11.63
C VAL A 73 -2.91 14.09 -12.95
N THR A 74 -1.92 14.80 -13.47
CA THR A 74 -1.10 14.36 -14.59
C THR A 74 0.26 13.90 -14.07
N ILE A 75 0.61 12.66 -14.38
CA ILE A 75 1.91 12.06 -14.10
C ILE A 75 2.80 12.27 -15.33
N GLN A 76 3.97 12.88 -15.12
CA GLN A 76 5.01 13.06 -16.14
C GLN A 76 6.37 12.72 -15.52
N GLY A 77 6.83 11.49 -15.72
CA GLY A 77 7.97 10.94 -15.01
C GLY A 77 7.69 10.87 -13.50
N ASP A 78 8.42 11.65 -12.70
CA ASP A 78 8.23 11.70 -11.25
C ASP A 78 7.34 12.86 -10.78
N LYS A 79 6.97 13.77 -11.70
CA LYS A 79 6.15 14.96 -11.39
C LYS A 79 4.68 14.60 -11.28
N LYS A 80 4.02 15.13 -10.25
CA LYS A 80 2.57 15.00 -10.01
C LYS A 80 1.94 16.38 -10.14
N ILE A 81 1.41 16.66 -11.32
CA ILE A 81 0.86 17.96 -11.66
C ILE A 81 -0.65 17.91 -11.46
N VAL A 82 -1.16 18.63 -10.48
CA VAL A 82 -2.59 18.70 -10.18
C VAL A 82 -3.23 19.79 -11.05
N THR A 83 -4.39 19.49 -11.61
CA THR A 83 -5.28 20.49 -12.22
C THR A 83 -6.66 20.41 -11.57
N LEU A 84 -7.27 21.56 -11.27
CA LEU A 84 -8.64 21.61 -10.76
C LEU A 84 -9.40 22.81 -11.32
N THR A 85 -10.73 22.74 -11.26
CA THR A 85 -11.63 23.86 -11.59
C THR A 85 -11.95 24.66 -10.35
N VAL A 86 -11.75 25.97 -10.40
CA VAL A 86 -12.24 26.96 -9.44
C VAL A 86 -13.56 27.52 -9.98
N GLN A 87 -14.67 27.18 -9.34
CA GLN A 87 -16.00 27.76 -9.61
C GLN A 87 -16.15 29.12 -8.92
N ASP A 88 -17.02 29.98 -9.47
CA ASP A 88 -17.18 31.37 -9.04
C ASP A 88 -15.84 32.12 -8.91
N SER A 89 -14.93 31.87 -9.85
CA SER A 89 -13.53 32.30 -9.79
C SER A 89 -13.33 33.81 -9.74
N SER A 90 -14.36 34.60 -10.09
CA SER A 90 -14.33 36.07 -9.94
C SER A 90 -14.27 36.51 -8.47
N TYR A 91 -14.68 35.66 -7.52
CA TYR A 91 -14.56 35.95 -6.10
C TYR A 91 -13.11 35.80 -5.59
N PHE A 92 -12.28 35.01 -6.27
CA PHE A 92 -10.92 34.71 -5.85
C PHE A 92 -9.95 35.78 -6.38
N GLN A 93 -9.44 36.63 -5.50
CA GLN A 93 -8.35 37.57 -5.82
C GLN A 93 -7.05 36.82 -6.05
N TYR A 94 -6.78 35.80 -5.22
CA TYR A 94 -5.71 34.84 -5.43
C TYR A 94 -6.09 33.46 -4.89
N LEU A 95 -5.38 32.46 -5.39
CA LEU A 95 -5.31 31.12 -4.84
C LEU A 95 -3.84 30.71 -4.84
N ARG A 96 -3.32 30.37 -3.66
CA ARG A 96 -1.91 30.07 -3.45
C ARG A 96 -1.75 28.71 -2.77
N VAL A 97 -0.72 27.98 -3.17
CA VAL A 97 -0.37 26.69 -2.57
C VAL A 97 1.02 26.82 -1.95
N GLU A 98 1.19 26.23 -0.77
CA GLU A 98 2.48 26.18 -0.09
C GLU A 98 3.48 25.30 -0.85
N ASP A 99 4.73 25.76 -0.94
CA ASP A 99 5.82 25.01 -1.54
C ASP A 99 6.14 23.78 -0.69
N PRO A 100 5.98 22.55 -1.24
CA PRO A 100 6.22 21.32 -0.48
C PRO A 100 7.68 21.18 -0.03
N LYS A 101 8.61 21.87 -0.70
CA LYS A 101 10.05 21.84 -0.37
C LYS A 101 10.46 22.99 0.55
N LYS A 102 9.60 23.98 0.76
CA LYS A 102 9.90 25.17 1.55
C LYS A 102 8.67 25.67 2.32
N LEU A 103 8.42 25.04 3.46
CA LEU A 103 7.33 25.40 4.38
C LEU A 103 7.32 26.91 4.68
N GLY A 104 6.12 27.48 4.73
CA GLY A 104 5.85 28.90 4.89
C GLY A 104 5.95 29.74 3.61
N THR A 105 6.41 29.18 2.48
CA THR A 105 6.48 29.89 1.20
C THR A 105 5.29 29.52 0.33
N PHE A 106 4.52 30.52 -0.11
CA PHE A 106 3.32 30.32 -0.92
C PHE A 106 3.51 30.85 -2.34
N HIS A 107 3.06 30.09 -3.33
CA HIS A 107 3.09 30.48 -4.74
C HIS A 107 1.69 30.55 -5.32
N ASP A 108 1.45 31.54 -6.19
CA ASP A 108 0.21 31.63 -6.95
C ASP A 108 0.07 30.41 -7.87
N VAL A 109 -1.13 29.82 -7.90
CA VAL A 109 -1.42 28.71 -8.82
C VAL A 109 -1.37 29.20 -10.26
N LYS A 110 -0.89 28.34 -11.17
CA LYS A 110 -0.85 28.67 -12.59
C LYS A 110 -2.25 28.55 -13.20
N VAL A 111 -2.78 29.61 -13.80
CA VAL A 111 -4.04 29.56 -14.54
C VAL A 111 -3.80 28.97 -15.93
N ILE A 112 -4.56 27.93 -16.29
CA ILE A 112 -4.46 27.22 -17.57
C ILE A 112 -5.56 27.64 -18.53
N SER A 113 -6.76 27.88 -18.02
CA SER A 113 -7.87 28.42 -18.79
C SER A 113 -8.81 29.23 -17.90
N GLU A 114 -9.54 30.15 -18.51
CA GLU A 114 -10.52 31.00 -17.83
C GLU A 114 -11.76 31.17 -18.72
N ASP A 115 -12.93 31.00 -18.12
CA ASP A 115 -14.21 31.44 -18.66
C ASP A 115 -14.78 32.49 -17.70
N LYS A 116 -15.34 33.58 -18.21
CA LYS A 116 -15.88 34.69 -17.41
C LYS A 116 -17.40 34.68 -17.29
N ALA A 117 -18.08 33.74 -17.94
CA ALA A 117 -19.53 33.58 -17.80
C ALA A 117 -19.89 33.13 -16.36
N ASN A 118 -21.06 33.56 -15.87
CA ASN A 118 -21.66 33.11 -14.60
C ASN A 118 -20.67 33.12 -13.41
N ASN A 119 -20.19 34.31 -13.01
CA ASN A 119 -19.17 34.53 -11.97
C ASN A 119 -17.79 33.89 -12.26
N GLY A 120 -17.62 33.33 -13.45
CA GLY A 120 -16.37 32.84 -14.02
C GLY A 120 -15.94 31.49 -13.47
N THR A 121 -15.22 30.73 -14.30
CA THR A 121 -14.50 29.52 -13.91
C THR A 121 -13.05 29.60 -14.35
N LYS A 122 -12.13 29.12 -13.51
CA LYS A 122 -10.70 28.99 -13.87
C LYS A 122 -10.27 27.55 -13.71
N VAL A 123 -9.51 27.03 -14.67
CA VAL A 123 -8.74 25.80 -14.47
C VAL A 123 -7.35 26.19 -14.03
N VAL A 124 -6.93 25.72 -12.85
CA VAL A 124 -5.64 26.06 -12.25
C VAL A 124 -4.77 24.83 -12.11
N GLN A 125 -3.46 25.04 -12.01
CA GLN A 125 -2.43 24.02 -11.98
C GLN A 125 -1.37 24.31 -10.90
N PHE A 126 -0.95 23.26 -10.20
CA PHE A 126 0.16 23.28 -9.24
C PHE A 126 0.76 21.87 -9.09
N GLU A 127 1.91 21.75 -8.43
CA GLU A 127 2.61 20.46 -8.23
C GLU A 127 2.48 19.99 -6.78
N ILE A 128 2.38 18.67 -6.59
CA ILE A 128 2.47 18.01 -5.27
C ILE A 128 3.62 17.01 -5.28
N ASP A 129 4.19 16.70 -4.12
CA ASP A 129 5.21 15.65 -4.00
C ASP A 129 4.59 14.26 -3.76
N GLU A 130 3.49 14.17 -3.01
CA GLU A 130 2.93 12.91 -2.50
C GLU A 130 1.38 12.93 -2.52
N PHE A 131 0.76 11.77 -2.76
CA PHE A 131 -0.68 11.61 -2.55
C PHE A 131 -0.98 11.46 -1.07
N SER A 132 -2.22 11.73 -0.66
CA SER A 132 -2.70 11.57 0.72
C SER A 132 -1.99 12.42 1.80
N LYS A 133 -1.01 13.24 1.41
CA LYS A 133 -0.41 14.27 2.24
C LYS A 133 -1.29 15.53 2.26
N LYS A 134 -1.36 16.18 3.42
CA LYS A 134 -2.02 17.49 3.56
C LYS A 134 -1.07 18.62 3.18
N TYR A 135 -1.55 19.52 2.34
CA TYR A 135 -0.86 20.73 1.92
C TYR A 135 -1.63 21.97 2.34
N ASN A 136 -0.94 23.06 2.65
CA ASN A 136 -1.58 24.33 2.96
C ASN A 136 -1.92 25.10 1.67
N MET A 137 -3.05 25.77 1.68
CA MET A 137 -3.55 26.61 0.60
C MET A 137 -4.11 27.90 1.19
N GLN A 138 -3.84 29.02 0.54
CA GLN A 138 -4.34 30.34 0.91
C GLN A 138 -5.21 30.91 -0.20
N MET A 139 -6.26 31.63 0.17
CA MET A 139 -7.15 32.32 -0.76
C MET A 139 -7.64 33.62 -0.18
N HIS A 140 -7.85 34.60 -1.03
CA HIS A 140 -8.52 35.86 -0.69
C HIS A 140 -9.80 35.98 -1.49
N ILE A 141 -10.91 35.99 -0.77
CA ILE A 141 -12.26 36.03 -1.33
C ILE A 141 -12.80 37.45 -1.19
N LEU A 142 -13.16 38.05 -2.33
CA LEU A 142 -13.73 39.38 -2.41
C LEU A 142 -15.05 39.34 -3.20
N ILE A 143 -16.16 39.67 -2.53
CA ILE A 143 -17.49 39.78 -3.13
C ILE A 143 -18.04 41.17 -2.77
N PRO A 144 -17.80 42.20 -3.61
CA PRO A 144 -18.15 43.59 -3.30
C PRO A 144 -19.63 43.80 -3.06
N ALA A 145 -20.49 43.06 -3.78
CA ALA A 145 -21.95 43.17 -3.69
C ALA A 145 -22.50 42.92 -2.28
N ILE A 146 -21.80 42.13 -1.46
CA ILE A 146 -22.18 41.81 -0.08
C ILE A 146 -21.14 42.28 0.94
N LYS A 147 -20.21 43.15 0.53
CA LYS A 147 -19.11 43.66 1.38
C LYS A 147 -18.31 42.55 2.07
N TYR A 148 -18.09 41.44 1.36
CA TYR A 148 -17.34 40.32 1.88
C TYR A 148 -15.90 40.36 1.39
N ASP A 149 -14.96 40.45 2.30
CA ASP A 149 -13.52 40.54 2.03
C ASP A 149 -12.76 39.79 3.13
N HIS A 150 -12.32 38.57 2.82
CA HIS A 150 -11.65 37.70 3.79
C HIS A 150 -10.52 36.90 3.16
N THR A 151 -9.45 36.73 3.93
CA THR A 151 -8.37 35.79 3.63
C THR A 151 -8.55 34.52 4.45
N TYR A 152 -8.36 33.37 3.82
CA TYR A 152 -8.46 32.07 4.44
C TYR A 152 -7.19 31.26 4.21
N GLN A 153 -6.81 30.50 5.22
CA GLN A 153 -5.91 29.36 5.10
C GLN A 153 -6.72 28.08 5.28
N VAL A 154 -6.48 27.11 4.41
CA VAL A 154 -7.12 25.79 4.42
C VAL A 154 -6.06 24.73 4.15
N GLN A 155 -6.41 23.47 4.39
CA GLN A 155 -5.59 22.34 3.97
C GLN A 155 -6.29 21.55 2.86
N PHE A 156 -5.54 20.89 2.00
CA PHE A 156 -6.09 19.98 1.01
C PHE A 156 -5.26 18.69 0.90
N GLU A 157 -5.90 17.65 0.41
CA GLU A 157 -5.31 16.34 0.15
C GLU A 157 -5.77 15.86 -1.23
N ILE A 158 -4.85 15.31 -2.01
CA ILE A 158 -5.16 14.60 -3.26
C ILE A 158 -5.16 13.11 -2.98
N ASP A 159 -6.35 12.52 -3.04
CA ASP A 159 -6.58 11.11 -2.82
C ASP A 159 -6.69 10.39 -4.18
N ALA A 160 -5.68 9.55 -4.44
CA ALA A 160 -5.56 8.76 -5.66
C ALA A 160 -6.33 7.43 -5.61
N SER A 161 -7.09 7.15 -4.55
CA SER A 161 -7.79 5.87 -4.37
C SER A 161 -8.87 5.57 -5.41
N ALA A 162 -9.34 6.62 -6.12
CA ALA A 162 -10.27 6.57 -7.24
C ALA A 162 -9.60 6.34 -8.61
N ILE A 163 -8.27 6.39 -8.68
CA ILE A 163 -7.56 6.03 -9.90
C ILE A 163 -7.72 4.53 -10.08
N GLU A 164 -8.57 4.12 -11.01
CA GLU A 164 -8.56 2.76 -11.52
C GLU A 164 -7.17 2.51 -12.13
N GLN A 165 -6.34 1.72 -11.44
CA GLN A 165 -5.13 1.20 -12.05
C GLN A 165 -5.58 0.30 -13.20
N LYS A 166 -5.53 0.81 -14.44
CA LYS A 166 -5.73 -0.05 -15.60
C LYS A 166 -4.72 -1.19 -15.47
N PRO A 167 -5.18 -2.44 -15.33
CA PRO A 167 -4.27 -3.54 -15.06
C PRO A 167 -3.35 -3.67 -16.27
N LYS A 168 -2.04 -3.73 -16.01
CA LYS A 168 -1.03 -3.91 -17.07
C LYS A 168 -1.29 -5.16 -17.92
N PHE A 169 -1.93 -6.16 -17.32
CA PHE A 169 -2.33 -7.40 -17.96
C PHE A 169 -3.83 -7.63 -17.75
N SER A 170 -4.59 -7.77 -18.83
CA SER A 170 -6.05 -7.91 -18.76
C SER A 170 -6.53 -9.25 -18.20
N ASP A 171 -5.67 -10.28 -18.25
CA ASP A 171 -5.96 -11.63 -17.75
C ASP A 171 -5.70 -11.79 -16.25
N VAL A 172 -5.10 -10.80 -15.58
CA VAL A 172 -4.80 -10.87 -14.13
C VAL A 172 -6.06 -10.59 -13.31
N PRO A 173 -6.49 -11.52 -12.44
CA PRO A 173 -7.65 -11.32 -11.60
C PRO A 173 -7.40 -10.21 -10.55
N THR A 174 -8.46 -9.49 -10.17
CA THR A 174 -8.38 -8.31 -9.28
C THR A 174 -7.56 -8.55 -8.02
N TRP A 175 -7.70 -9.71 -7.38
CA TRP A 175 -6.99 -10.05 -6.14
C TRP A 175 -5.45 -10.13 -6.30
N ALA A 176 -4.95 -10.31 -7.53
CA ALA A 176 -3.53 -10.42 -7.84
C ALA A 176 -2.95 -9.15 -8.48
N GLN A 177 -3.78 -8.22 -8.96
CA GLN A 177 -3.34 -7.07 -9.77
C GLN A 177 -2.27 -6.23 -9.07
N GLU A 178 -2.50 -5.84 -7.82
CA GLU A 178 -1.55 -5.03 -7.04
C GLU A 178 -0.21 -5.76 -6.83
N SER A 179 -0.28 -7.07 -6.57
CA SER A 179 0.92 -7.88 -6.31
C SER A 179 1.73 -8.11 -7.58
N VAL A 180 1.05 -8.37 -8.70
CA VAL A 180 1.70 -8.50 -10.02
C VAL A 180 2.32 -7.18 -10.42
N GLN A 181 1.60 -6.06 -10.31
CA GLN A 181 2.13 -4.74 -10.63
C GLN A 181 3.36 -4.39 -9.78
N TYR A 182 3.30 -4.65 -8.48
CA TYR A 182 4.44 -4.44 -7.57
C TYR A 182 5.71 -5.17 -8.04
N LEU A 183 5.58 -6.44 -8.44
CA LEU A 183 6.71 -7.23 -8.89
C LEU A 183 7.19 -6.87 -10.30
N VAL A 184 6.31 -6.36 -11.15
CA VAL A 184 6.69 -5.78 -12.44
C VAL A 184 7.51 -4.51 -12.24
N ASP A 185 7.08 -3.62 -11.34
CA ASP A 185 7.80 -2.37 -11.04
C ASP A 185 9.19 -2.64 -10.46
N LYS A 186 9.34 -3.75 -9.73
CA LYS A 186 10.62 -4.28 -9.24
C LYS A 186 11.45 -5.00 -10.31
N GLY A 187 10.93 -5.18 -11.53
CA GLY A 187 11.58 -5.96 -12.59
C GLY A 187 11.72 -7.46 -12.29
N ALA A 188 10.99 -7.98 -11.32
CA ALA A 188 11.09 -9.37 -10.87
C ALA A 188 10.22 -10.33 -11.67
N VAL A 189 9.10 -9.86 -12.21
CA VAL A 189 8.20 -10.63 -13.08
C VAL A 189 7.87 -9.85 -14.36
N HIS A 190 7.57 -10.60 -15.42
CA HIS A 190 7.21 -10.04 -16.73
C HIS A 190 6.05 -10.86 -17.32
N GLY A 191 5.30 -10.23 -18.23
CA GLY A 191 4.28 -10.91 -19.03
C GLY A 191 4.90 -11.79 -20.12
N LYS A 192 4.05 -12.57 -20.77
CA LYS A 192 4.40 -13.38 -21.94
C LYS A 192 4.46 -12.51 -23.21
N PRO A 193 5.09 -13.00 -24.28
CA PRO A 193 5.17 -12.28 -25.56
C PRO A 193 3.81 -11.93 -26.18
N ASP A 194 2.75 -12.66 -25.83
CA ASP A 194 1.36 -12.42 -26.27
C ASP A 194 0.66 -11.30 -25.49
N GLY A 195 1.35 -10.65 -24.54
CA GLY A 195 0.81 -9.58 -23.72
C GLY A 195 0.04 -10.04 -22.48
N THR A 196 -0.08 -11.34 -22.23
CA THR A 196 -0.74 -11.90 -21.04
C THR A 196 0.22 -12.04 -19.85
N PHE A 197 -0.31 -12.19 -18.64
CA PHE A 197 0.49 -12.62 -17.49
C PHE A 197 0.49 -14.14 -17.29
N ALA A 198 -0.55 -14.84 -17.71
CA ALA A 198 -0.85 -16.25 -17.44
C ALA A 198 -0.92 -16.58 -15.94
N PRO A 199 -1.87 -15.98 -15.17
CA PRO A 199 -1.92 -16.08 -13.72
C PRO A 199 -2.12 -17.49 -13.16
N ALA A 200 -2.73 -18.39 -13.94
CA ALA A 200 -3.05 -19.76 -13.53
C ALA A 200 -1.92 -20.78 -13.81
N GLU A 201 -0.90 -20.40 -14.58
CA GLU A 201 0.22 -21.29 -14.90
C GLU A 201 1.09 -21.50 -13.65
N ASN A 202 1.47 -22.75 -13.37
CA ASN A 202 2.33 -23.07 -12.24
C ASN A 202 3.78 -22.72 -12.52
N ILE A 203 4.49 -22.26 -11.49
CA ILE A 203 5.91 -21.95 -11.61
C ILE A 203 6.78 -23.09 -11.08
N ASP A 204 7.97 -23.22 -11.67
CA ASP A 204 9.01 -24.10 -11.16
C ASP A 204 9.81 -23.43 -10.02
N ARG A 205 10.59 -24.25 -9.31
CA ARG A 205 11.44 -23.81 -8.20
C ARG A 205 12.51 -22.82 -8.67
N SER A 206 13.00 -22.97 -9.90
CA SER A 206 13.99 -22.08 -10.49
C SER A 206 13.44 -20.67 -10.75
N SER A 207 12.20 -20.55 -11.24
CA SER A 207 11.51 -19.27 -11.39
C SER A 207 11.24 -18.62 -10.05
N ALA A 208 10.81 -19.38 -9.04
CA ALA A 208 10.62 -18.87 -7.70
C ALA A 208 11.92 -18.29 -7.10
N ALA A 209 13.04 -18.99 -7.25
CA ALA A 209 14.36 -18.52 -6.84
C ALA A 209 14.77 -17.23 -7.55
N LYS A 210 14.57 -17.15 -8.88
CA LYS A 210 14.85 -15.94 -9.67
C LYS A 210 14.06 -14.74 -9.16
N ILE A 211 12.75 -14.90 -8.96
CA ILE A 211 11.87 -13.80 -8.52
C ILE A 211 12.30 -13.32 -7.13
N VAL A 212 12.49 -14.23 -6.16
CA VAL A 212 12.91 -13.85 -4.81
C VAL A 212 14.28 -13.18 -4.80
N ALA A 213 15.27 -13.71 -5.54
CA ALA A 213 16.59 -13.09 -5.64
C ALA A 213 16.51 -11.66 -6.19
N THR A 214 15.67 -11.44 -7.21
CA THR A 214 15.50 -10.14 -7.86
C THR A 214 14.78 -9.15 -6.94
N VAL A 215 13.70 -9.57 -6.27
CA VAL A 215 12.94 -8.70 -5.35
C VAL A 215 13.79 -8.23 -4.18
N LEU A 216 14.61 -9.13 -3.63
CA LEU A 216 15.54 -8.84 -2.54
C LEU A 216 16.77 -8.03 -2.98
N GLY A 217 16.96 -7.81 -4.28
CA GLY A 217 18.14 -7.12 -4.81
C GLY A 217 19.45 -7.85 -4.53
N LEU A 218 19.43 -9.19 -4.50
CA LEU A 218 20.65 -9.98 -4.27
C LEU A 218 21.65 -9.79 -5.41
N GLU A 219 22.93 -9.79 -5.08
CA GLU A 219 24.00 -9.75 -6.07
C GLU A 219 24.02 -11.04 -6.92
N ILE A 220 23.74 -10.92 -8.22
CA ILE A 220 23.73 -12.05 -9.15
C ILE A 220 25.07 -12.11 -9.90
N LYS A 221 25.95 -13.02 -9.48
CA LYS A 221 27.22 -13.28 -10.16
C LYS A 221 27.01 -14.34 -11.24
N LYS A 222 27.25 -13.99 -12.50
CA LYS A 222 26.97 -14.85 -13.67
C LYS A 222 27.65 -16.22 -13.58
N ASP A 223 28.86 -16.29 -13.04
CA ASP A 223 29.66 -17.52 -12.94
C ASP A 223 29.52 -18.23 -11.58
N ALA A 224 28.69 -17.70 -10.66
CA ALA A 224 28.44 -18.37 -9.39
C ALA A 224 27.61 -19.64 -9.60
N LYS A 225 28.00 -20.70 -8.88
CA LYS A 225 27.32 -22.00 -8.90
C LYS A 225 26.85 -22.36 -7.50
N PRO A 226 25.65 -22.95 -7.35
CA PRO A 226 25.18 -23.45 -6.08
C PRO A 226 25.93 -24.73 -5.67
N SER A 227 25.67 -25.27 -4.48
CA SER A 227 26.18 -26.59 -4.08
C SER A 227 25.40 -27.76 -4.72
N PHE A 228 24.18 -27.50 -5.20
CA PHE A 228 23.29 -28.55 -5.73
C PHE A 228 23.76 -29.08 -7.08
N LEU A 229 23.97 -30.39 -7.17
CA LEU A 229 24.54 -31.05 -8.37
C LEU A 229 23.62 -30.92 -9.60
N ASP A 230 22.30 -30.95 -9.38
CA ASP A 230 21.28 -30.84 -10.42
C ASP A 230 21.01 -29.40 -10.89
N ALA A 231 21.64 -28.40 -10.26
CA ALA A 231 21.50 -26.98 -10.61
C ALA A 231 22.79 -26.34 -11.14
N GLN A 232 23.82 -27.14 -11.46
CA GLN A 232 25.12 -26.65 -11.96
C GLN A 232 25.04 -26.07 -13.38
N ASN A 233 24.17 -26.63 -14.22
CA ASN A 233 24.03 -26.29 -15.64
C ASN A 233 22.56 -25.96 -15.98
N HIS A 234 22.06 -24.86 -15.44
CA HIS A 234 20.68 -24.43 -15.60
C HIS A 234 20.62 -22.91 -15.84
N TRP A 235 19.60 -22.41 -16.56
CA TRP A 235 19.48 -20.96 -16.81
C TRP A 235 19.40 -20.15 -15.50
N ALA A 236 18.85 -20.78 -14.45
CA ALA A 236 18.69 -20.19 -13.13
C ALA A 236 19.89 -20.40 -12.19
N THR A 237 20.96 -21.09 -12.61
CA THR A 237 22.14 -21.38 -11.78
C THR A 237 22.64 -20.19 -10.96
N PRO A 238 22.88 -18.98 -11.53
CA PRO A 238 23.39 -17.86 -10.74
C PRO A 238 22.38 -17.33 -9.72
N TYR A 239 21.08 -17.44 -10.00
CA TYR A 239 20.02 -17.04 -9.05
C TYR A 239 19.89 -18.04 -7.91
N ILE A 240 19.96 -19.34 -8.21
CA ILE A 240 19.94 -20.42 -7.21
C ILE A 240 21.15 -20.29 -6.29
N ALA A 241 22.34 -20.01 -6.84
CA ALA A 241 23.53 -19.73 -6.05
C ALA A 241 23.36 -18.52 -5.11
N ALA A 242 22.71 -17.45 -5.59
CA ALA A 242 22.47 -16.25 -4.78
C ALA A 242 21.52 -16.52 -3.61
N VAL A 243 20.39 -17.20 -3.84
CA VAL A 243 19.44 -17.53 -2.77
C VAL A 243 19.98 -18.58 -1.80
N GLU A 244 20.82 -19.50 -2.26
CA GLU A 244 21.53 -20.45 -1.40
C GLU A 244 22.54 -19.73 -0.51
N LYS A 245 23.38 -18.85 -1.09
CA LYS A 245 24.36 -18.05 -0.33
C LYS A 245 23.69 -17.17 0.72
N ALA A 246 22.48 -16.67 0.45
CA ALA A 246 21.67 -15.91 1.40
C ALA A 246 20.97 -16.78 2.46
N GLY A 247 21.13 -18.11 2.42
CA GLY A 247 20.52 -19.06 3.34
C GLY A 247 18.99 -19.16 3.21
N ILE A 248 18.45 -18.83 2.04
CA ILE A 248 17.01 -18.81 1.76
C ILE A 248 16.50 -20.20 1.40
N VAL A 249 17.29 -20.94 0.62
CA VAL A 249 16.98 -22.29 0.16
C VAL A 249 17.98 -23.30 0.70
N LYS A 250 17.52 -24.55 0.81
CA LYS A 250 18.33 -25.73 1.07
C LYS A 250 17.94 -26.83 0.09
N GLY A 251 18.85 -27.74 -0.19
CA GLY A 251 18.60 -28.92 -0.99
C GLY A 251 17.74 -29.94 -0.25
N ASP A 252 17.27 -30.95 -0.96
CA ASP A 252 16.66 -32.12 -0.37
C ASP A 252 17.69 -33.00 0.38
N GLU A 253 17.24 -34.12 0.93
CA GLU A 253 18.10 -35.07 1.67
C GLU A 253 19.25 -35.64 0.82
N ARG A 254 19.15 -35.55 -0.51
CA ARG A 254 20.16 -36.01 -1.47
C ARG A 254 21.05 -34.86 -1.97
N GLY A 255 20.86 -33.64 -1.47
CA GLY A 255 21.58 -32.45 -1.89
C GLY A 255 21.13 -31.87 -3.23
N ASN A 256 19.94 -32.20 -3.71
CA ASN A 256 19.39 -31.68 -4.97
C ASN A 256 18.46 -30.49 -4.73
N PHE A 257 18.38 -29.58 -5.71
CA PHE A 257 17.46 -28.45 -5.67
C PHE A 257 16.14 -28.71 -6.40
N ASN A 258 16.16 -29.57 -7.41
CA ASN A 258 15.10 -29.83 -8.39
C ASN A 258 14.61 -28.54 -9.10
N PRO A 259 15.46 -27.86 -9.90
CA PRO A 259 15.14 -26.53 -10.44
C PRO A 259 13.88 -26.51 -11.32
N SER A 260 13.69 -27.52 -12.16
CA SER A 260 12.57 -27.59 -13.13
C SER A 260 11.30 -28.19 -12.54
N GLY A 261 11.35 -28.71 -11.30
CA GLY A 261 10.17 -29.20 -10.59
C GLY A 261 9.26 -28.04 -10.16
N LEU A 262 7.94 -28.25 -10.23
CA LEU A 262 6.97 -27.27 -9.73
C LEU A 262 7.19 -27.00 -8.25
N ILE A 263 7.15 -25.73 -7.86
CA ILE A 263 7.22 -25.38 -6.43
C ILE A 263 5.84 -25.56 -5.81
N ASN A 264 5.79 -26.24 -4.66
CA ASN A 264 4.56 -26.33 -3.86
C ASN A 264 4.47 -25.20 -2.82
N ARG A 265 3.27 -25.00 -2.27
CA ARG A 265 2.98 -23.92 -1.32
C ARG A 265 3.85 -23.98 -0.07
N ALA A 266 4.13 -25.17 0.47
CA ALA A 266 5.02 -25.35 1.61
C ALA A 266 6.46 -24.91 1.32
N SER A 267 6.99 -25.25 0.14
CA SER A 267 8.32 -24.81 -0.28
C SER A 267 8.39 -23.30 -0.48
N MET A 268 7.37 -22.70 -1.10
CA MET A 268 7.28 -21.25 -1.24
C MET A 268 7.24 -20.55 0.12
N ALA A 269 6.46 -21.07 1.07
CA ALA A 269 6.39 -20.52 2.43
C ALA A 269 7.74 -20.60 3.14
N SER A 270 8.43 -21.74 3.08
CA SER A 270 9.78 -21.89 3.65
C SER A 270 10.75 -20.86 3.06
N MET A 271 10.73 -20.70 1.74
CA MET A 271 11.57 -19.74 1.03
C MET A 271 11.32 -18.30 1.50
N LEU A 272 10.05 -17.89 1.65
CA LEU A 272 9.70 -16.54 2.10
C LEU A 272 10.03 -16.29 3.58
N VAL A 273 9.77 -17.26 4.44
CA VAL A 273 10.14 -17.17 5.86
C VAL A 273 11.64 -17.00 6.01
N ASN A 274 12.44 -17.77 5.28
CA ASN A 274 13.91 -17.69 5.34
C ASN A 274 14.46 -16.42 4.68
N ALA A 275 13.83 -15.94 3.60
CA ALA A 275 14.19 -14.71 2.91
C ALA A 275 14.03 -13.49 3.82
N TYR A 276 12.87 -13.35 4.45
CA TYR A 276 12.53 -12.16 5.24
C TYR A 276 12.73 -12.36 6.74
N LYS A 277 13.29 -13.50 7.17
CA LYS A 277 13.48 -13.87 8.59
C LYS A 277 12.18 -13.66 9.38
N LEU A 278 11.08 -14.20 8.86
CA LEU A 278 9.78 -14.10 9.50
C LEU A 278 9.71 -15.06 10.69
N GLU A 279 9.13 -14.60 11.80
CA GLU A 279 9.03 -15.38 13.02
C GLU A 279 7.58 -15.54 13.45
N ARG A 280 7.27 -16.68 14.06
CA ARG A 280 5.95 -16.94 14.64
C ARG A 280 5.88 -16.28 16.01
N ASN A 281 4.81 -15.53 16.27
CA ASN A 281 4.51 -15.04 17.60
C ASN A 281 3.48 -15.98 18.23
N GLU A 282 3.94 -16.88 19.10
CA GLU A 282 3.06 -17.89 19.71
C GLU A 282 1.97 -17.29 20.61
N ASN A 283 2.09 -16.01 21.00
CA ASN A 283 1.04 -15.30 21.74
C ASN A 283 -0.12 -14.84 20.84
N ILE A 284 0.06 -14.85 19.52
CA ILE A 284 -0.97 -14.49 18.55
C ILE A 284 -1.72 -15.75 18.14
N LYS A 285 -3.02 -15.78 18.44
CA LYS A 285 -3.91 -16.81 17.89
C LYS A 285 -3.97 -16.67 16.36
N LEU A 286 -3.76 -17.79 15.65
CA LEU A 286 -3.85 -17.79 14.19
C LEU A 286 -5.24 -17.32 13.72
N PRO A 287 -5.32 -16.50 12.66
CA PRO A 287 -6.59 -16.12 12.06
C PRO A 287 -7.43 -17.31 11.59
N LYS A 288 -6.77 -18.37 11.12
CA LYS A 288 -7.38 -19.62 10.67
C LYS A 288 -6.40 -20.77 10.88
N GLU A 289 -6.90 -21.90 11.37
CA GLU A 289 -6.16 -23.15 11.50
C GLU A 289 -6.65 -24.13 10.43
N PHE A 290 -5.73 -24.95 9.92
CA PHE A 290 -6.03 -25.88 8.82
C PHE A 290 -5.57 -27.28 9.18
N ALA A 291 -6.49 -28.25 9.06
CA ALA A 291 -6.24 -29.64 9.43
C ALA A 291 -5.16 -30.31 8.56
N ASP A 292 -5.05 -29.92 7.30
CA ASP A 292 -4.05 -30.43 6.35
C ASP A 292 -2.62 -29.92 6.62
N LEU A 293 -2.43 -29.03 7.59
CA LEU A 293 -1.12 -28.67 8.12
C LEU A 293 -0.69 -29.54 9.30
N ASN A 294 -1.57 -30.35 9.88
CA ASN A 294 -1.21 -31.18 11.01
C ASN A 294 -0.15 -32.21 10.62
N ASN A 295 0.98 -32.22 11.34
CA ASN A 295 2.15 -33.07 11.09
C ASN A 295 2.84 -32.87 9.73
N HIS A 296 2.46 -31.85 8.95
CA HIS A 296 3.11 -31.54 7.68
C HIS A 296 4.44 -30.79 7.93
N TRP A 297 5.52 -31.15 7.25
CA TRP A 297 6.85 -30.54 7.44
C TRP A 297 6.83 -29.00 7.26
N GLY A 298 5.98 -28.53 6.36
CA GLY A 298 5.78 -27.13 6.03
C GLY A 298 4.91 -26.34 7.00
N ALA A 299 4.32 -26.99 8.02
CA ALA A 299 3.31 -26.39 8.90
C ALA A 299 3.82 -25.13 9.61
N LYS A 300 5.07 -25.16 10.09
CA LYS A 300 5.70 -24.00 10.74
C LYS A 300 5.68 -22.79 9.81
N TYR A 301 6.13 -22.96 8.56
CA TYR A 301 6.23 -21.87 7.59
C TYR A 301 4.86 -21.39 7.12
N ALA A 302 3.95 -22.32 6.86
CA ALA A 302 2.57 -22.02 6.48
C ALA A 302 1.88 -21.15 7.56
N ASN A 303 2.01 -21.54 8.82
CA ASN A 303 1.41 -20.82 9.94
C ASN A 303 1.97 -19.41 10.11
N ILE A 304 3.27 -19.19 9.86
CA ILE A 304 3.84 -17.83 9.85
C ILE A 304 3.19 -16.99 8.75
N LEU A 305 3.07 -17.52 7.53
CA LEU A 305 2.39 -16.80 6.44
C LEU A 305 0.92 -16.51 6.73
N ILE A 306 0.23 -17.39 7.47
CA ILE A 306 -1.16 -17.19 7.89
C ILE A 306 -1.25 -16.08 8.95
N GLN A 307 -0.37 -16.09 9.95
CA GLN A 307 -0.28 -15.05 10.99
C GLN A 307 -0.08 -13.67 10.34
N GLU A 308 0.87 -13.57 9.42
CA GLU A 308 1.22 -12.35 8.70
C GLU A 308 0.22 -11.99 7.58
N LYS A 309 -0.86 -12.77 7.40
CA LYS A 309 -1.88 -12.59 6.35
C LYS A 309 -1.33 -12.56 4.92
N ILE A 310 -0.15 -13.12 4.73
CA ILE A 310 0.46 -13.39 3.42
C ILE A 310 -0.38 -14.44 2.70
N SER A 311 -0.81 -15.49 3.41
CA SER A 311 -1.66 -16.57 2.88
C SER A 311 -2.92 -16.74 3.71
N ILE A 312 -4.08 -16.82 3.04
CA ILE A 312 -5.40 -17.04 3.68
C ILE A 312 -5.89 -18.48 3.54
N GLY A 313 -5.07 -19.38 2.98
CA GLY A 313 -5.47 -20.73 2.60
C GLY A 313 -6.39 -20.77 1.38
N THR A 314 -7.01 -21.93 1.17
CA THR A 314 -8.02 -22.18 0.14
C THR A 314 -9.34 -22.60 0.82
N ASP A 315 -10.37 -22.88 0.03
CA ASP A 315 -11.65 -23.35 0.55
C ASP A 315 -11.53 -24.73 1.25
N ASN A 316 -10.60 -25.56 0.79
CA ASN A 316 -10.46 -26.96 1.21
C ASN A 316 -9.22 -27.24 2.08
N GLY A 317 -8.61 -26.22 2.68
CA GLY A 317 -7.38 -26.38 3.46
C GLY A 317 -6.34 -25.32 3.12
N TRP A 318 -5.14 -25.42 3.70
CA TRP A 318 -4.02 -24.58 3.27
C TRP A 318 -3.34 -25.11 1.99
N ALA A 319 -3.55 -26.40 1.68
CA ALA A 319 -3.06 -27.14 0.55
C ALA A 319 -1.52 -27.10 0.40
N PRO A 320 -0.74 -27.59 1.40
CA PRO A 320 0.70 -27.40 1.42
C PRO A 320 1.46 -27.99 0.22
N ASP A 321 0.95 -29.08 -0.35
CA ASP A 321 1.58 -29.77 -1.49
C ASP A 321 1.08 -29.31 -2.86
N LYS A 322 0.08 -28.42 -2.91
CA LYS A 322 -0.40 -27.87 -4.18
C LYS A 322 0.69 -27.02 -4.84
N ALA A 323 0.88 -27.20 -6.14
CA ALA A 323 1.73 -26.34 -6.95
C ALA A 323 1.28 -24.87 -6.89
N VAL A 324 2.23 -23.95 -6.95
CA VAL A 324 1.98 -22.51 -6.86
C VAL A 324 1.85 -21.91 -8.26
N SER A 325 0.74 -21.21 -8.50
CA SER A 325 0.54 -20.46 -9.74
C SER A 325 1.37 -19.17 -9.79
N ARG A 326 1.55 -18.59 -10.98
CA ARG A 326 2.22 -17.29 -11.18
C ARG A 326 1.56 -16.18 -10.36
N ALA A 327 0.22 -16.15 -10.28
CA ALA A 327 -0.49 -15.16 -9.48
C ALA A 327 -0.37 -15.41 -7.97
N GLU A 328 -0.42 -16.67 -7.52
CA GLU A 328 -0.21 -17.01 -6.11
C GLU A 328 1.22 -16.66 -5.67
N ALA A 329 2.23 -17.00 -6.47
CA ALA A 329 3.62 -16.64 -6.22
C ALA A 329 3.78 -15.11 -6.14
N ALA A 330 3.18 -14.38 -7.08
CA ALA A 330 3.23 -12.93 -7.07
C ALA A 330 2.63 -12.35 -5.78
N GLN A 331 1.47 -12.86 -5.36
CA GLN A 331 0.82 -12.45 -4.12
C GLN A 331 1.69 -12.72 -2.89
N PHE A 332 2.21 -13.93 -2.75
CA PHE A 332 3.01 -14.29 -1.57
C PHE A 332 4.29 -13.47 -1.48
N ILE A 333 5.02 -13.32 -2.59
CA ILE A 333 6.29 -12.60 -2.62
C ILE A 333 6.06 -11.10 -2.39
N ALA A 334 5.08 -10.48 -3.07
CA ALA A 334 4.80 -9.06 -2.92
C ALA A 334 4.33 -8.70 -1.50
N LYS A 335 3.44 -9.51 -0.91
CA LYS A 335 3.00 -9.29 0.47
C LYS A 335 4.15 -9.46 1.47
N ALA A 336 4.99 -10.48 1.30
CA ALA A 336 6.15 -10.68 2.17
C ALA A 336 7.15 -9.53 2.09
N ASP A 337 7.46 -9.03 0.87
CA ASP A 337 8.39 -7.90 0.68
C ASP A 337 7.86 -6.60 1.28
N LYS A 338 6.55 -6.36 1.20
CA LYS A 338 5.91 -5.16 1.75
C LYS A 338 5.89 -5.10 3.28
N LEU A 339 5.99 -6.23 3.99
CA LEU A 339 5.97 -6.26 5.46
C LEU A 339 7.28 -5.77 6.12
N LYS A 340 8.38 -5.70 5.35
CA LYS A 340 9.71 -5.32 5.87
C LYS A 340 10.12 -3.88 5.56
N LYS A 341 9.20 -3.09 4.99
CA LYS A 341 9.31 -1.63 4.92
C LYS A 341 8.46 -1.03 6.03
#